data_AF-A0A8E6B921-F1
#
_entry.id   AF-A0A8E6B921-F1
#
_cell.length_a   1.000
_cell.length_b   1.000
_cell.length_c   1.000
_cell.angle_alpha   90.00
_cell.angle_beta   90.00
_cell.angle_gamma   90.00
#
_symmetry.space_group_name_H-M   'P 1'
#
loop_
_entity.id
_entity.type
_entity.pdbx_description
1 polymer ?
#
loop_
_entity_poly.entity_id
_entity_poly.type
_entity_poly.pdbx_seq_one_letter_code
_entity_poly.pdbx_strand_id
1 'polypeptide(L)'
;MTSNYRWKWCLAGFVAVGCASGPPVDRSQPATVAVLEQDFENPILISPGIGDPITYADIFERVLSVVGDYFEIAYPNRYDGRIVTLPKLAPGYEQFWKPGSPNIRERLLDTIQTMRYRCTVQIRAAQAGGYYVQVTVLKELKDDPQPALPYAGRASFQESPTIERQFEVVDPNAVSTGERWIPKGRDYALEREILRKIQRCQ
;
A
#
# COMPACT_ATOMS: atom_id res chain seq x y z
N MET A 1 36.32 -40.70 -52.11
CA MET A 1 36.49 -40.60 -50.64
C MET A 1 35.39 -39.70 -50.10
N THR A 2 34.10 -40.06 -50.05
CA THR A 2 33.38 -41.03 -49.18
C THR A 2 33.63 -40.85 -47.68
N SER A 3 32.63 -40.30 -46.96
CA SER A 3 32.03 -40.85 -45.72
C SER A 3 31.20 -39.74 -45.03
N ASN A 4 29.87 -39.70 -45.24
CA ASN A 4 28.79 -40.33 -44.45
C ASN A 4 28.56 -39.67 -43.07
N TYR A 5 27.47 -38.92 -42.86
CA TYR A 5 26.07 -39.33 -42.57
C TYR A 5 25.80 -39.53 -41.06
N ARG A 6 24.54 -39.22 -40.68
CA ARG A 6 23.82 -39.40 -39.40
C ARG A 6 23.70 -38.11 -38.58
N TRP A 7 22.58 -37.36 -38.53
CA TRP A 7 21.15 -37.67 -38.59
C TRP A 7 20.79 -38.94 -37.82
N LYS A 8 20.40 -38.82 -36.55
CA LYS A 8 19.13 -39.34 -35.99
C LYS A 8 19.00 -38.98 -34.50
N TRP A 9 17.91 -38.25 -34.20
CA TRP A 9 17.00 -38.39 -33.06
C TRP A 9 17.54 -38.46 -31.63
N CYS A 10 17.15 -37.49 -30.80
CA CYS A 10 16.54 -37.74 -29.49
C CYS A 10 15.69 -36.52 -29.07
N LEU A 11 14.52 -36.43 -29.70
CA LEU A 11 13.34 -35.74 -29.19
C LEU A 11 12.84 -36.59 -28.00
N ALA A 12 13.29 -36.29 -26.78
CA ALA A 12 12.77 -36.89 -25.55
C ALA A 12 13.24 -36.08 -24.33
N GLY A 13 12.44 -35.09 -23.93
CA GLY A 13 12.71 -34.30 -22.73
C GLY A 13 11.59 -33.33 -22.37
N PHE A 14 10.35 -33.65 -22.75
CA PHE A 14 9.14 -33.02 -22.22
C PHE A 14 8.25 -34.16 -21.70
N VAL A 15 7.65 -33.93 -20.53
CA VAL A 15 6.82 -34.84 -19.72
C VAL A 15 7.57 -35.63 -18.64
N ALA A 16 7.81 -34.95 -17.52
CA ALA A 16 7.64 -35.51 -16.19
C ALA A 16 7.04 -34.44 -15.27
N VAL A 17 5.76 -34.14 -15.51
CA VAL A 17 4.87 -33.59 -14.48
C VAL A 17 4.58 -34.76 -13.54
N GLY A 18 5.21 -34.74 -12.37
CA GLY A 18 4.95 -35.64 -11.26
C GLY A 18 4.76 -34.82 -10.00
N CYS A 19 3.55 -34.84 -9.47
CA CYS A 19 3.13 -34.17 -8.24
C CYS A 19 4.00 -34.59 -7.06
N ALA A 20 4.89 -33.71 -6.60
CA ALA A 20 5.54 -33.80 -5.31
C ALA A 20 4.98 -32.73 -4.37
N SER A 21 3.65 -32.69 -4.21
CA SER A 21 3.04 -32.05 -3.04
C SER A 21 3.03 -33.09 -1.92
N GLY A 22 4.13 -33.14 -1.15
CA GLY A 22 4.17 -33.88 0.10
C GLY A 22 3.11 -33.34 1.08
N PRO A 23 2.58 -34.18 1.99
CA PRO A 23 1.67 -33.71 3.02
C PRO A 23 2.33 -32.61 3.86
N PRO A 24 1.57 -31.62 4.36
CA PRO A 24 2.12 -30.56 5.18
C PRO A 24 2.87 -31.17 6.36
N VAL A 25 4.19 -31.02 6.35
CA VAL A 25 5.04 -31.42 7.46
C VAL A 25 4.65 -30.57 8.66
N ASP A 26 4.27 -31.27 9.72
CA ASP A 26 4.07 -30.76 11.06
C ASP A 26 5.19 -29.78 11.44
N ARG A 27 4.82 -28.52 11.67
CA ARG A 27 5.75 -27.39 11.83
C ARG A 27 6.35 -27.41 13.23
N SER A 28 7.26 -28.34 13.48
CA SER A 28 8.10 -28.39 14.69
C SER A 28 9.60 -28.24 14.39
N GLN A 29 9.97 -27.88 13.15
CA GLN A 29 11.36 -27.48 12.86
C GLN A 29 11.60 -26.05 13.34
N PRO A 30 12.65 -25.79 14.17
CA PRO A 30 13.07 -24.44 14.46
C PRO A 30 13.54 -23.84 13.14
N ALA A 31 12.81 -22.82 12.68
CA ALA A 31 13.23 -22.04 11.53
C ALA A 31 14.69 -21.63 11.75
N THR A 32 15.57 -21.98 10.81
CA THR A 32 16.87 -21.32 10.68
C THR A 32 16.59 -19.83 10.78
N VAL A 33 17.08 -19.20 11.85
CA VAL A 33 16.79 -17.80 12.17
C VAL A 33 17.41 -16.98 11.05
N ALA A 34 16.63 -16.72 10.01
CA ALA A 34 16.89 -15.60 9.11
C ALA A 34 17.06 -14.40 10.03
N VAL A 35 18.20 -13.71 9.89
CA VAL A 35 18.53 -12.48 10.61
C VAL A 35 17.24 -11.70 10.80
N LEU A 36 16.81 -11.60 12.06
CA LEU A 36 15.51 -11.07 12.42
C LEU A 36 15.33 -9.74 11.68
N GLU A 37 14.45 -9.70 10.68
CA GLU A 37 13.86 -8.43 10.29
C GLU A 37 13.33 -7.87 11.60
N GLN A 38 13.92 -6.76 12.05
CA GLN A 38 13.49 -6.12 13.28
C GLN A 38 12.01 -5.79 13.10
N ASP A 39 11.16 -6.60 13.71
CA ASP A 39 9.72 -6.45 13.66
C ASP A 39 9.41 -5.19 14.47
N PHE A 40 9.24 -4.07 13.77
CA PHE A 40 8.84 -2.82 14.40
C PHE A 40 7.38 -2.94 14.83
N GLU A 41 7.19 -3.17 16.13
CA GLU A 41 5.87 -3.17 16.74
C GLU A 41 5.30 -1.76 16.79
N ASN A 42 4.01 -1.65 16.50
CA ASN A 42 3.30 -0.38 16.49
C ASN A 42 2.50 -0.26 17.81
N PRO A 43 2.72 0.77 18.65
CA PRO A 43 3.56 1.97 18.44
C PRO A 43 5.06 1.79 18.76
N ILE A 44 5.92 2.56 18.09
CA ILE A 44 7.37 2.58 18.37
C ILE A 44 7.74 3.71 19.33
N LEU A 45 8.73 3.48 20.19
CA LEU A 45 9.34 4.53 21.02
C LEU A 45 10.52 5.17 20.28
N ILE A 46 10.47 6.49 20.10
CA ILE A 46 11.54 7.29 19.49
C ILE A 46 12.18 8.16 20.57
N SER A 47 13.52 8.22 20.54
CA SER A 47 14.36 8.99 21.46
C SER A 47 14.13 8.62 22.94
N PRO A 48 14.62 7.46 23.43
CA PRO A 48 14.60 7.14 24.85
C PRO A 48 15.53 8.13 25.59
N GLY A 49 14.95 9.21 26.12
CA GLY A 49 15.68 10.33 26.71
C GLY A 49 14.74 11.39 27.26
N ILE A 50 15.29 12.54 27.65
CA ILE A 50 14.52 13.66 28.21
C ILE A 50 13.52 14.16 27.15
N GLY A 51 12.25 14.28 27.53
CA GLY A 51 11.15 14.69 26.65
C GLY A 51 11.16 16.19 26.38
N ASP A 52 12.19 16.67 25.69
CA ASP A 52 12.36 18.09 25.39
C ASP A 52 11.43 18.55 24.25
N PRO A 53 10.83 19.77 24.33
CA PRO A 53 9.98 20.31 23.28
C PRO A 53 10.66 20.46 21.91
N ILE A 54 11.99 20.63 21.90
CA ILE A 54 12.80 20.73 20.68
C ILE A 54 12.86 19.36 20.00
N THR A 55 13.10 18.28 20.75
CA THR A 55 13.12 16.91 20.23
C THR A 55 11.77 16.52 19.63
N TYR A 56 10.66 16.97 20.23
CA TYR A 56 9.33 16.77 19.65
C TYR A 56 9.18 17.45 18.28
N ALA A 57 9.70 18.67 18.13
CA ALA A 57 9.69 19.40 16.87
C ALA A 57 10.33 18.56 15.76
N ASP A 58 11.53 18.06 16.04
CA ASP A 58 12.34 17.34 15.07
C ASP A 58 11.68 16.01 14.69
N ILE A 59 11.11 15.30 15.67
CA ILE A 59 10.35 14.07 15.42
C ILE A 59 9.12 14.36 14.57
N PHE A 60 8.38 15.44 14.86
CA PHE A 60 7.19 15.80 14.08
C PHE A 60 7.54 16.10 12.62
N GLU A 61 8.56 16.92 12.37
CA GLU A 61 9.00 17.24 11.00
C GLU A 61 9.53 16.00 10.28
N ARG A 62 10.25 15.11 10.98
CA ARG A 62 10.71 13.84 10.42
C ARG A 62 9.56 12.93 10.01
N VAL A 63 8.57 12.76 10.89
CA VAL A 63 7.37 11.98 10.60
C VAL A 63 6.62 12.59 9.41
N LEU A 64 6.48 13.92 9.38
CA LEU A 64 5.83 14.64 8.30
C LEU A 64 6.52 14.38 6.94
N SER A 65 7.85 14.48 6.90
CA SER A 65 8.65 14.20 5.70
C SER A 65 8.47 12.76 5.24
N VAL A 66 8.59 11.78 6.14
CA VAL A 66 8.48 10.37 5.77
C VAL A 66 7.07 10.02 5.28
N VAL A 67 6.02 10.50 5.97
CA VAL A 67 4.63 10.27 5.55
C VAL A 67 4.34 10.96 4.22
N GLY A 68 4.90 12.15 3.99
CA GLY A 68 4.77 12.92 2.75
C GLY A 68 5.29 12.20 1.51
N ASP A 69 6.29 11.32 1.67
CA ASP A 69 6.80 10.50 0.55
C ASP A 69 5.77 9.47 0.06
N TYR A 70 4.92 8.97 0.96
CA TYR A 70 3.92 7.94 0.64
C TYR A 70 2.54 8.56 0.34
N PHE A 71 2.14 9.61 1.06
CA PHE A 71 0.78 10.13 1.06
C PHE A 71 0.76 11.67 1.04
N GLU A 72 -0.28 12.23 0.42
CA GLU A 72 -0.54 13.65 0.51
C GLU A 72 -1.16 14.01 1.86
N ILE A 73 -0.61 15.04 2.51
CA ILE A 73 -1.00 15.43 3.86
C ILE A 73 -2.25 16.32 3.78
N ALA A 74 -3.33 15.93 4.47
CA ALA A 74 -4.54 16.72 4.56
C ALA A 74 -4.48 17.72 5.72
N TYR A 75 -4.06 17.23 6.88
CA TYR A 75 -4.07 18.01 8.12
C TYR A 75 -2.91 17.58 9.03
N PRO A 76 -1.89 18.43 9.20
CA PRO A 76 -0.84 18.25 10.19
C PRO A 76 -1.09 19.14 11.43
N ASN A 77 -1.40 18.55 12.58
CA ASN A 77 -1.53 19.28 13.84
C ASN A 77 -0.44 18.88 14.83
N ARG A 78 0.45 19.85 15.08
CA ARG A 78 1.57 19.70 16.00
C ARG A 78 1.16 19.68 17.47
N TYR A 79 0.05 20.31 17.86
CA TYR A 79 -0.41 20.33 19.26
C TYR A 79 -1.09 19.02 19.68
N ASP A 80 -1.87 18.42 18.77
CA ASP A 80 -2.53 17.11 18.99
C ASP A 80 -1.57 15.93 18.70
N GLY A 81 -0.42 16.20 18.07
CA GLY A 81 0.50 15.16 17.60
C GLY A 81 -0.13 14.26 16.55
N ARG A 82 -1.11 14.79 15.79
CA ARG A 82 -1.90 14.02 14.84
C ARG A 82 -1.67 14.52 13.42
N ILE A 83 -1.37 13.58 12.53
CA ILE A 83 -1.21 13.82 11.10
C ILE A 83 -2.20 12.94 10.36
N VAL A 84 -3.07 13.54 9.56
CA VAL A 84 -4.08 12.85 8.75
C VAL A 84 -3.78 13.10 7.28
N THR A 85 -3.78 12.04 6.49
CA THR A 85 -3.54 12.12 5.05
C THR A 85 -4.85 12.08 4.26
N LEU A 86 -4.78 12.59 3.03
CA LEU A 86 -5.82 12.36 2.04
C LEU A 86 -5.83 10.86 1.66
N PRO A 87 -7.00 10.31 1.31
CA PRO A 87 -7.07 8.96 0.76
C PRO A 87 -6.33 8.92 -0.58
N LYS A 88 -5.43 7.95 -0.75
CA LYS A 88 -4.64 7.77 -1.97
C LYS A 88 -4.89 6.37 -2.54
N LEU A 89 -5.05 6.26 -3.86
CA LEU A 89 -5.15 4.96 -4.53
C LEU A 89 -3.87 4.15 -4.33
N ALA A 90 -4.03 2.88 -3.96
CA ALA A 90 -2.91 1.98 -3.75
C ALA A 90 -2.26 1.65 -5.11
N PRO A 91 -0.93 1.74 -5.23
CA PRO A 91 -0.24 1.37 -6.46
C PRO A 91 -0.12 -0.15 -6.56
N GLY A 92 -0.59 -0.73 -7.65
CA GLY A 92 -0.37 -2.14 -7.93
C GLY A 92 1.05 -2.42 -8.46
N TYR A 93 1.22 -3.57 -9.11
CA TYR A 93 2.47 -3.96 -9.76
C TYR A 93 2.82 -3.14 -11.00
N GLU A 94 1.84 -2.55 -11.64
CA GLU A 94 2.03 -1.69 -12.81
C GLU A 94 2.78 -0.40 -12.48
N GLN A 95 2.80 -0.01 -11.19
CA GLN A 95 3.48 1.18 -10.68
C GLN A 95 4.63 0.81 -9.73
N PHE A 96 5.62 0.07 -10.24
CA PHE A 96 6.75 -0.42 -9.44
C PHE A 96 7.64 0.69 -8.85
N TRP A 97 7.68 1.88 -9.46
CA TRP A 97 8.43 3.03 -8.96
C TRP A 97 7.69 3.84 -7.89
N LYS A 98 6.38 3.61 -7.72
CA LYS A 98 5.63 4.30 -6.67
C LYS A 98 5.74 3.53 -5.34
N PRO A 99 6.03 4.24 -4.24
CA PRO A 99 5.99 3.64 -2.91
C PRO A 99 4.54 3.24 -2.57
N GLY A 100 4.38 2.04 -2.01
CA GLY A 100 3.10 1.39 -1.73
C GLY A 100 3.33 0.17 -0.86
N SER A 101 2.35 -0.73 -0.72
CA SER A 101 2.49 -1.87 0.18
C SER A 101 3.73 -2.71 -0.18
N PRO A 102 4.57 -3.11 0.80
CA PRO A 102 5.74 -3.95 0.54
C PRO A 102 5.35 -5.42 0.36
N ASN A 103 4.12 -5.81 0.75
CA ASN A 103 3.65 -7.18 0.64
C ASN A 103 3.20 -7.47 -0.81
N ILE A 104 3.79 -8.51 -1.39
CA ILE A 104 3.46 -9.04 -2.72
C ILE A 104 1.97 -9.32 -2.86
N ARG A 105 1.34 -9.91 -1.83
CA ARG A 105 -0.09 -10.22 -1.87
C ARG A 105 -0.94 -8.94 -1.95
N GLU A 106 -0.60 -7.91 -1.19
CA GLU A 106 -1.35 -6.65 -1.17
C GLU A 106 -1.18 -5.92 -2.52
N ARG A 107 0.04 -5.86 -3.06
CA ARG A 107 0.30 -5.34 -4.41
C ARG A 107 -0.52 -6.05 -5.49
N LEU A 108 -0.68 -7.38 -5.39
CA LEU A 108 -1.50 -8.14 -6.31
C LEU A 108 -2.99 -7.77 -6.20
N LEU A 109 -3.48 -7.64 -4.97
CA LEU A 109 -4.86 -7.24 -4.71
C LEU A 109 -5.13 -5.83 -5.23
N ASP A 110 -4.19 -4.90 -5.06
CA ASP A 110 -4.29 -3.52 -5.56
C ASP A 110 -4.29 -3.46 -7.10
N THR A 111 -3.63 -4.42 -7.78
CA THR A 111 -3.69 -4.53 -9.26
C THR A 111 -5.03 -5.07 -9.74
N ILE A 112 -5.63 -6.02 -9.01
CA ILE A 112 -6.88 -6.68 -9.43
C ILE A 112 -8.11 -5.86 -9.01
N GLN A 113 -8.05 -5.21 -7.86
CA GLN A 113 -9.13 -4.44 -7.26
C GLN A 113 -8.66 -3.03 -6.92
N THR A 114 -9.51 -2.05 -7.20
CA THR A 114 -9.24 -0.66 -6.82
C THR A 114 -9.31 -0.51 -5.31
N MET A 115 -8.15 -0.44 -4.67
CA MET A 115 -7.99 -0.14 -3.24
C MET A 115 -7.50 1.29 -3.05
N ARG A 116 -7.90 1.91 -1.94
CA ARG A 116 -7.32 3.17 -1.47
C ARG A 116 -6.87 3.04 -0.03
N TYR A 117 -5.78 3.74 0.29
CA TYR A 117 -5.18 3.76 1.61
C TYR A 117 -5.33 5.13 2.23
N ARG A 118 -5.58 5.15 3.54
CA ARG A 118 -5.62 6.36 4.36
C ARG A 118 -4.70 6.19 5.55
N CYS A 119 -3.76 7.09 5.73
CA CYS A 119 -2.81 7.07 6.83
C CYS A 119 -3.23 8.07 7.91
N THR A 120 -3.18 7.63 9.17
CA THR A 120 -3.29 8.49 10.35
C THR A 120 -2.11 8.19 11.25
N VAL A 121 -1.33 9.21 11.57
CA VAL A 121 -0.22 9.10 12.52
C VAL A 121 -0.58 9.84 13.80
N GLN A 122 -0.26 9.22 14.93
CA GLN A 122 -0.44 9.80 16.25
C GLN A 122 0.87 9.71 17.04
N ILE A 123 1.30 10.84 17.59
CA ILE A 123 2.50 10.98 18.39
C ILE A 123 2.05 11.28 19.82
N ARG A 124 2.51 10.48 20.79
CA ARG A 124 2.18 10.63 22.22
C ARG A 124 3.45 10.67 23.05
N ALA A 125 3.49 11.49 24.10
CA ALA A 125 4.60 11.48 25.04
C ALA A 125 4.59 10.16 25.86
N ALA A 126 5.77 9.55 26.03
CA ALA A 126 5.93 8.35 26.84
C ALA A 126 6.15 8.71 28.31
N GLN A 127 5.63 7.89 29.24
CA GLN A 127 5.80 8.13 30.68
C GLN A 127 7.26 8.01 31.13
N ALA A 128 8.05 7.15 30.47
CA ALA A 128 9.46 6.92 30.78
C ALA A 128 10.42 7.86 30.03
N GLY A 129 9.90 8.90 29.35
CA GLY A 129 10.66 9.77 28.46
C GLY A 129 10.60 9.33 27.00
N GLY A 130 10.78 10.29 26.08
CA GLY A 130 10.62 10.09 24.64
C GLY A 130 9.18 10.19 24.12
N TYR A 131 9.00 9.78 22.86
CA TYR A 131 7.72 9.87 22.15
C TYR A 131 7.34 8.54 21.48
N TYR A 132 6.11 8.10 21.72
CA TYR A 132 5.51 7.01 20.98
C TYR A 132 4.94 7.51 19.67
N VAL A 133 5.34 6.89 18.57
CA VAL A 133 4.79 7.14 17.23
C VAL A 133 3.96 5.94 16.82
N GLN A 134 2.67 6.18 16.62
CA GLN A 134 1.70 5.20 16.15
C GLN A 134 1.31 5.54 14.71
N VAL A 135 1.55 4.64 13.76
CA VAL A 135 1.16 4.80 12.36
C VAL A 135 -0.01 3.85 12.09
N THR A 136 -1.15 4.36 11.64
CA THR A 136 -2.31 3.53 11.29
C THR A 136 -2.64 3.73 9.81
N VAL A 137 -2.50 2.68 9.01
CA VAL A 137 -2.86 2.70 7.60
C VAL A 137 -4.14 1.87 7.42
N LEU A 138 -5.23 2.54 7.07
CA LEU A 138 -6.51 1.90 6.77
C LEU A 138 -6.65 1.66 5.28
N LYS A 139 -7.08 0.45 4.92
CA LYS A 139 -7.38 0.03 3.56
C LYS A 139 -8.87 0.06 3.32
N GLU A 140 -9.25 0.58 2.18
CA GLU A 140 -10.64 0.66 1.75
C GLU A 140 -10.75 0.12 0.33
N LEU A 141 -11.67 -0.79 0.10
CA LEU A 141 -11.99 -1.37 -1.20
C LEU A 141 -13.05 -0.52 -1.88
N LYS A 142 -12.87 -0.22 -3.16
CA LYS A 142 -13.91 0.39 -3.98
C LYS A 142 -15.05 -0.61 -4.23
N ASP A 143 -16.26 -0.23 -3.87
CA ASP A 143 -17.49 -0.98 -4.13
C ASP A 143 -18.18 -0.34 -5.34
N ASP A 144 -17.84 -0.85 -6.53
CA ASP A 144 -18.49 -0.44 -7.77
C ASP A 144 -19.64 -1.42 -8.07
N PRO A 145 -20.91 -0.97 -8.11
CA PRO A 145 -22.05 -1.85 -8.38
C PRO A 145 -22.07 -2.37 -9.83
N GLN A 146 -21.33 -1.71 -10.72
CA GLN A 146 -21.13 -2.14 -12.10
C GLN A 146 -19.63 -2.21 -12.36
N PRO A 147 -19.15 -3.24 -13.07
CA PRO A 147 -17.74 -3.28 -13.45
C PRO A 147 -17.40 -2.01 -14.23
N ALA A 148 -16.26 -1.40 -13.91
CA ALA A 148 -15.76 -0.26 -14.68
C ALA A 148 -15.66 -0.69 -16.14
N LEU A 149 -16.59 -0.20 -16.98
CA LEU A 149 -16.53 -0.42 -18.41
C LEU A 149 -15.17 0.10 -18.87
N PRO A 150 -14.39 -0.67 -19.65
CA PRO A 150 -13.13 -0.17 -20.18
C PRO A 150 -13.43 1.17 -20.85
N TYR A 151 -12.63 2.18 -20.54
CA TYR A 151 -12.73 3.54 -21.08
C TYR A 151 -12.52 3.60 -22.62
N ALA A 152 -12.67 2.49 -23.32
CA ALA A 152 -12.71 2.38 -24.77
C ALA A 152 -14.18 2.29 -25.19
N GLY A 153 -14.84 3.44 -25.41
CA GLY A 153 -16.13 3.43 -26.11
C GLY A 153 -17.12 4.55 -25.82
N ARG A 154 -16.91 5.43 -24.83
CA ARG A 154 -17.67 6.69 -24.78
C ARG A 154 -17.02 7.74 -25.67
N ALA A 155 -16.83 7.40 -26.94
CA ALA A 155 -16.82 8.42 -27.97
C ALA A 155 -18.24 8.98 -28.03
N SER A 156 -18.54 9.99 -27.22
CA SER A 156 -19.63 10.89 -27.55
C SER A 156 -19.18 11.63 -28.81
N PHE A 157 -19.43 11.04 -29.98
CA PHE A 157 -19.43 11.82 -31.20
C PHE A 157 -20.47 12.92 -30.98
N GLN A 158 -19.99 14.15 -30.88
CA GLN A 158 -20.84 15.32 -30.76
C GLN A 158 -21.44 15.58 -32.15
N GLU A 159 -22.43 14.78 -32.54
CA GLU A 159 -23.26 15.10 -33.70
C GLU A 159 -24.22 16.20 -33.25
N SER A 160 -23.80 17.44 -33.50
CA SER A 160 -24.42 18.70 -33.10
C SER A 160 -25.95 18.63 -32.92
N PRO A 161 -26.48 18.47 -31.69
CA PRO A 161 -27.89 18.65 -31.44
C PRO A 161 -28.17 20.15 -31.24
N THR A 162 -29.22 20.67 -31.87
CA THR A 162 -29.80 21.98 -31.58
C THR A 162 -29.96 22.14 -30.07
N ILE A 163 -29.42 23.23 -29.53
CA ILE A 163 -29.24 23.51 -28.11
C ILE A 163 -30.54 23.30 -27.31
N GLU A 164 -30.67 22.16 -26.62
CA GLU A 164 -31.50 22.02 -25.43
C GLU A 164 -30.58 21.96 -24.20
N ARG A 165 -30.60 23.03 -23.39
CA ARG A 165 -29.81 23.11 -22.16
C ARG A 165 -30.50 22.30 -21.07
N GLN A 166 -30.19 21.02 -21.00
CA GLN A 166 -30.46 20.22 -19.81
C GLN A 166 -29.35 20.49 -18.79
N PHE A 167 -29.67 21.24 -17.75
CA PHE A 167 -28.75 21.48 -16.63
C PHE A 167 -28.84 20.29 -15.69
N GLU A 168 -27.89 19.37 -15.76
CA GLU A 168 -27.62 18.48 -14.63
C GLU A 168 -27.06 19.37 -13.51
N VAL A 169 -27.88 19.58 -12.47
CA VAL A 169 -27.46 20.32 -11.28
C VAL A 169 -26.49 19.44 -10.51
N VAL A 170 -25.20 19.56 -10.85
CA VAL A 170 -24.11 18.98 -10.06
C VAL A 170 -23.99 19.82 -8.79
N ASP A 171 -24.61 19.37 -7.71
CA ASP A 171 -24.47 20.00 -6.40
C ASP A 171 -23.00 19.88 -5.95
N PRO A 172 -22.28 21.00 -5.67
CA PRO A 172 -20.90 20.95 -5.20
C PRO A 172 -20.74 20.24 -3.84
N ASN A 173 -21.85 19.99 -3.12
CA ASN A 173 -21.90 19.20 -1.88
C ASN A 173 -22.48 17.80 -2.06
N ALA A 174 -22.85 17.38 -3.28
CA ALA A 174 -23.15 15.99 -3.54
C ALA A 174 -21.84 15.19 -3.40
N VAL A 175 -21.62 14.62 -2.21
CA VAL A 175 -20.81 13.41 -2.06
C VAL A 175 -21.28 12.49 -3.16
N SER A 176 -20.45 12.27 -4.17
CA SER A 176 -20.77 11.47 -5.35
C SER A 176 -21.54 10.22 -4.92
N THR A 177 -22.86 10.21 -5.14
CA THR A 177 -23.80 9.23 -4.57
C THR A 177 -23.50 7.79 -5.01
N GLY A 178 -22.53 7.60 -5.91
CA GLY A 178 -22.07 6.30 -6.40
C GLY A 178 -20.71 5.82 -5.91
N GLU A 179 -19.89 6.60 -5.18
CA GLU A 179 -18.55 6.14 -4.77
C GLU A 179 -18.54 5.58 -3.35
N ARG A 180 -18.82 4.27 -3.24
CA ARG A 180 -18.84 3.56 -1.97
C ARG A 180 -17.47 2.90 -1.71
N TRP A 181 -16.94 3.11 -0.52
CA TRP A 181 -15.68 2.54 -0.08
C TRP A 181 -15.90 1.67 1.15
N ILE A 182 -15.49 0.40 1.08
CA ILE A 182 -15.67 -0.59 2.13
C ILE A 182 -14.36 -0.75 2.90
N PRO A 183 -14.32 -0.51 4.23
CA PRO A 183 -13.11 -0.71 5.01
C PRO A 183 -12.73 -2.19 5.05
N LYS A 184 -11.47 -2.50 4.69
CA LYS A 184 -10.89 -3.86 4.72
C LYS A 184 -9.96 -4.11 5.91
N GLY A 185 -9.75 -3.10 6.74
CA GLY A 185 -8.89 -3.17 7.93
C GLY A 185 -7.57 -2.45 7.72
N ARG A 186 -6.55 -2.83 8.52
CA ARG A 186 -5.24 -2.16 8.55
C ARG A 186 -4.22 -2.86 7.66
N ASP A 187 -3.28 -2.09 7.11
CA ASP A 187 -2.07 -2.63 6.45
C ASP A 187 -0.86 -2.57 7.39
N TYR A 188 -0.62 -3.66 8.12
CA TYR A 188 0.53 -3.75 9.02
C TYR A 188 1.87 -3.75 8.29
N ALA A 189 1.93 -4.20 7.04
CA ALA A 189 3.19 -4.28 6.30
C ALA A 189 3.66 -2.89 5.91
N LEU A 190 2.75 -2.05 5.42
CA LEU A 190 3.05 -0.65 5.10
C LEU A 190 3.29 0.19 6.36
N GLU A 191 2.52 -0.05 7.44
CA GLU A 191 2.78 0.59 8.74
C GLU A 191 4.21 0.34 9.23
N ARG A 192 4.66 -0.92 9.19
CA ARG A 192 6.03 -1.31 9.60
C ARG A 192 7.09 -0.67 8.72
N GLU A 193 6.86 -0.57 7.40
CA GLU A 193 7.80 0.06 6.49
C GLU A 193 7.96 1.56 6.79
N ILE A 194 6.86 2.26 7.03
CA ILE A 194 6.86 3.68 7.40
C ILE A 194 7.61 3.87 8.74
N LEU A 195 7.30 3.05 9.75
CA LEU A 195 7.98 3.08 11.05
C LEU A 195 9.49 2.83 10.92
N ARG A 196 9.88 1.83 10.11
CA ARG A 196 11.27 1.52 9.79
C ARG A 196 11.98 2.72 9.14
N LYS A 197 11.31 3.44 8.24
CA LYS A 197 11.88 4.62 7.58
C LYS A 197 12.02 5.79 8.55
N ILE A 198 11.04 6.03 9.41
CA ILE A 198 11.12 7.04 10.49
C ILE A 198 12.33 6.78 11.39
N GLN A 199 12.59 5.52 11.76
CA GLN A 199 13.72 5.18 12.62
C GLN A 199 15.07 5.25 11.90
N ARG A 200 15.15 4.91 10.61
CA ARG A 200 16.41 5.03 9.84
C ARG A 200 16.84 6.48 9.65
N CYS A 201 15.91 7.41 9.65
CA CYS A 201 16.20 8.84 9.58
C CYS A 201 16.68 9.41 10.93
N GLN A 202 17.06 8.57 11.91
CA GLN A 202 17.49 8.97 13.25
C GLN A 202 18.76 9.80 13.29
#